data_AF-A0A372IM48-F1
#
_entry.id   AF-A0A372IM48-F1
#
_cell.length_a   1.000
_cell.length_b   1.000
_cell.length_c   1.000
_cell.angle_alpha   90.00
_cell.angle_beta   90.00
_cell.angle_gamma   90.00
#
_symmetry.space_group_name_H-M   'P 1'
#
loop_
_entity.id
_entity.type
_entity.pdbx_description
1 polymer ?
#
loop_
_entity_poly.entity_id
_entity_poly.type
_entity_poly.pdbx_seq_one_letter_code
_entity_poly.pdbx_strand_id
1 'polypeptide(L)'
;MEAVCHRCGGSLVDSGIFCPHCGAPQLRVQEGDEADLQQPAAVQRSGTRDRHKVSWKPAITSALLLAVPLGLISGLVGFSIFLLLAGGFAAVALYRRNCPSALADGQVGWRIGAVAGLLTSFIAALMEAGDLVIHRYFLHNAGKIDQQFQTMAQQVADSALKSGSEGAPQAAELLHHWVAFWLSPDGHAAIQLLTVAIVSFGTVLFAAAGGALGARILAARERTRRAV
;
A
#
# COMPACT_ATOMS: atom_id res chain seq x y z
N MET A 1 -25.27 -14.49 -45.17
CA MET A 1 -25.48 -13.17 -45.80
C MET A 1 -24.12 -12.72 -46.33
N GLU A 2 -24.02 -12.50 -47.63
CA GLU A 2 -22.82 -11.91 -48.23
C GLU A 2 -22.74 -10.45 -47.80
N ALA A 3 -21.57 -10.02 -47.33
CA ALA A 3 -21.35 -8.62 -46.99
C ALA A 3 -21.26 -7.81 -48.29
N VAL A 4 -22.03 -6.72 -48.37
CA VAL A 4 -22.13 -5.88 -49.57
C VAL A 4 -21.61 -4.49 -49.24
N CYS A 5 -20.83 -3.90 -50.13
CA CYS A 5 -20.32 -2.54 -49.95
C CYS A 5 -21.46 -1.53 -49.88
N HIS A 6 -21.48 -0.71 -48.82
CA HIS A 6 -22.52 0.30 -48.63
C HIS A 6 -22.55 1.40 -49.70
N ARG A 7 -21.44 1.61 -50.43
CA ARG A 7 -21.30 2.71 -51.39
C ARG A 7 -21.61 2.25 -52.82
N CYS A 8 -21.09 1.10 -53.24
CA CYS A 8 -21.18 0.63 -54.61
C CYS A 8 -21.99 -0.66 -54.79
N GLY A 9 -22.42 -1.32 -53.71
CA GLY A 9 -23.18 -2.57 -53.81
C GLY A 9 -22.38 -3.79 -54.27
N GLY A 10 -21.04 -3.70 -54.38
CA GLY A 10 -20.20 -4.85 -54.72
C GLY A 10 -20.07 -5.85 -53.58
N SER A 11 -19.95 -7.15 -53.90
CA SER A 11 -19.73 -8.21 -52.91
C SER A 11 -18.34 -8.12 -52.27
N LEU A 12 -18.28 -8.29 -50.96
CA LEU A 12 -17.04 -8.29 -50.18
C LEU A 12 -16.67 -9.74 -49.85
N VAL A 13 -15.59 -10.22 -50.48
CA VAL A 13 -15.12 -11.61 -50.38
C VAL A 13 -14.32 -11.87 -49.09
N ASP A 14 -13.89 -10.81 -48.40
CA ASP A 14 -13.11 -10.91 -47.17
C ASP A 14 -13.43 -9.73 -46.25
N SER A 15 -13.19 -9.84 -44.94
CA SER A 15 -13.48 -8.79 -43.93
C SER A 15 -12.53 -7.58 -44.03
N GLY A 16 -12.18 -7.17 -45.24
CA GLY A 16 -11.30 -6.06 -45.53
C GLY A 16 -11.90 -4.73 -45.06
N ILE A 17 -11.04 -3.88 -44.49
CA ILE A 17 -11.41 -2.55 -43.98
C ILE A 17 -11.86 -1.62 -45.12
N PHE A 18 -11.46 -1.91 -46.36
CA PHE A 18 -11.78 -1.15 -47.57
C PHE A 18 -12.38 -2.04 -48.64
N CYS A 19 -13.32 -1.48 -49.41
CA CYS A 19 -13.87 -2.16 -50.59
C CYS A 19 -12.83 -2.18 -51.73
N PRO A 20 -12.50 -3.34 -52.32
CA PRO A 20 -11.55 -3.43 -53.43
C PRO A 20 -12.06 -2.75 -54.71
N HIS A 21 -13.37 -2.55 -54.84
CA HIS A 21 -13.99 -2.06 -56.06
C HIS A 21 -14.14 -0.52 -56.10
N CYS A 22 -14.29 0.13 -54.94
CA CYS A 22 -14.50 1.59 -54.86
C CYS A 22 -13.64 2.30 -53.81
N GLY A 23 -12.82 1.57 -53.05
CA GLY A 23 -11.95 2.11 -52.00
C GLY A 23 -12.68 2.64 -50.76
N ALA A 24 -14.00 2.46 -50.65
CA ALA A 24 -14.75 3.00 -49.52
C ALA A 24 -14.43 2.25 -48.21
N PRO A 25 -14.14 2.97 -47.10
CA PRO A 25 -13.95 2.36 -45.79
C PRO A 25 -15.28 1.76 -45.31
N GLN A 26 -15.28 0.48 -44.92
CA GLN A 26 -16.47 -0.21 -44.43
C GLN A 26 -16.66 -0.07 -42.90
N LEU A 27 -15.64 0.40 -42.19
CA LEU A 27 -15.72 0.68 -40.76
C LEU A 27 -16.45 2.01 -40.53
N ARG A 28 -17.73 1.95 -40.15
CA ARG A 28 -18.49 3.12 -39.70
C ARG A 28 -18.54 3.15 -38.18
N VAL A 29 -18.24 4.31 -37.61
CA VAL A 29 -18.54 4.58 -36.20
C VAL A 29 -20.05 4.79 -36.14
N GLN A 30 -20.77 3.86 -35.50
CA GLN A 30 -22.16 4.11 -35.12
C GLN A 30 -22.13 5.18 -34.03
N GLU A 31 -22.54 6.40 -34.37
CA GLU A 31 -22.99 7.38 -33.39
C GLU A 31 -24.32 6.84 -32.85
N GLY A 32 -24.29 6.26 -31.65
CA GLY A 32 -25.44 5.57 -31.09
C GLY A 32 -26.56 6.54 -30.72
N ASP A 33 -27.64 6.51 -31.49
CA ASP A 33 -28.97 6.83 -30.99
C ASP A 33 -29.56 5.57 -30.33
N GLU A 34 -30.16 5.80 -29.16
CA GLU A 34 -30.78 4.79 -28.31
C GLU A 34 -32.00 4.17 -29.01
N ALA A 35 -32.02 2.85 -29.23
CA ALA A 35 -33.14 1.94 -28.93
C ALA A 35 -33.03 0.55 -29.61
N ASP A 36 -33.19 -0.45 -28.74
CA ASP A 36 -33.86 -1.75 -28.91
C ASP A 36 -33.26 -2.96 -29.68
N LEU A 37 -33.20 -4.06 -28.90
CA LEU A 37 -33.44 -5.49 -29.16
C LEU A 37 -32.36 -6.41 -29.79
N GLN A 38 -32.04 -7.46 -29.01
CA GLN A 38 -31.53 -8.80 -29.31
C GLN A 38 -30.57 -9.04 -30.51
N GLN A 39 -29.27 -9.29 -30.23
CA GLN A 39 -28.52 -10.54 -30.56
C GLN A 39 -27.06 -10.47 -30.01
N PRO A 40 -26.37 -11.59 -29.66
CA PRO A 40 -25.11 -11.57 -28.93
C PRO A 40 -23.94 -11.38 -29.91
N ALA A 41 -23.62 -10.13 -30.22
CA ALA A 41 -22.36 -9.78 -30.86
C ALA A 41 -21.39 -9.37 -29.77
N ALA A 42 -20.25 -10.07 -29.71
CA ALA A 42 -19.11 -9.74 -28.87
C ALA A 42 -18.80 -8.25 -29.01
N VAL A 43 -19.21 -7.49 -28.00
CA VAL A 43 -18.78 -6.12 -27.77
C VAL A 43 -17.27 -6.19 -27.64
N GLN A 44 -16.57 -5.89 -28.74
CA GLN A 44 -15.18 -5.48 -28.68
C GLN A 44 -15.17 -4.16 -27.92
N ARG A 45 -15.15 -4.31 -26.59
CA ARG A 45 -14.86 -3.26 -25.63
C ARG A 45 -13.56 -2.63 -26.12
N SER A 46 -13.66 -1.40 -26.60
CA SER A 46 -12.53 -0.47 -26.64
C SER A 46 -11.68 -0.73 -25.40
N GLY A 47 -10.43 -1.15 -25.65
CA GLY A 47 -9.65 -2.07 -24.83
C GLY A 47 -10.00 -2.05 -23.34
N THR A 48 -10.21 -3.22 -22.76
CA THR A 48 -10.18 -3.44 -21.31
C THR A 48 -8.95 -2.74 -20.76
N ARG A 49 -9.08 -1.46 -20.40
CA ARG A 49 -8.08 -0.67 -19.72
C ARG A 49 -7.87 -1.48 -18.47
N ASP A 50 -6.75 -2.20 -18.38
CA ASP A 50 -6.49 -3.11 -17.29
C ASP A 50 -6.60 -2.31 -15.99
N ARG A 51 -7.78 -2.36 -15.38
CA ARG A 51 -8.14 -1.61 -14.17
C ARG A 51 -7.20 -1.99 -13.00
N HIS A 52 -6.51 -3.11 -13.16
CA HIS A 52 -5.58 -3.69 -12.21
C HIS A 52 -4.10 -3.48 -12.57
N LYS A 53 -3.77 -2.88 -13.72
CA LYS A 53 -2.37 -2.69 -14.12
C LYS A 53 -1.81 -1.43 -13.46
N VAL A 54 -1.07 -1.65 -12.38
CA VAL A 54 -0.35 -0.60 -11.65
C VAL A 54 0.88 -0.21 -12.45
N SER A 55 1.04 1.09 -12.76
CA SER A 55 2.30 1.61 -13.28
C SER A 55 3.27 1.74 -12.10
N TRP A 56 4.10 0.72 -11.89
CA TRP A 56 4.98 0.62 -10.72
C TRP A 56 6.01 1.75 -10.61
N LYS A 57 6.56 2.23 -11.73
CA LYS A 57 7.55 3.32 -11.73
C LYS A 57 7.00 4.59 -11.05
N PRO A 58 5.90 5.21 -11.51
CA PRO A 58 5.34 6.38 -10.83
C PRO A 58 4.80 6.07 -9.44
N ALA A 59 4.32 4.84 -9.18
CA ALA A 59 3.89 4.43 -7.84
C ALA A 59 5.05 4.47 -6.84
N ILE A 60 6.20 3.88 -7.21
CA ILE A 60 7.42 3.88 -6.38
C ILE A 60 7.94 5.31 -6.21
N THR A 61 7.96 6.13 -7.26
CA THR A 61 8.39 7.53 -7.14
C THR A 61 7.50 8.32 -6.18
N SER A 62 6.17 8.17 -6.28
CA SER A 62 5.25 8.84 -5.35
C SER A 62 5.38 8.34 -3.92
N ALA A 63 5.62 7.04 -3.75
CA ALA A 63 5.84 6.43 -2.46
C ALA A 63 7.14 6.93 -1.82
N LEU A 64 8.23 7.02 -2.58
CA LEU A 64 9.54 7.48 -2.09
C LEU A 64 9.50 8.95 -1.64
N LEU A 65 8.82 9.81 -2.40
CA LEU A 65 8.67 11.24 -2.07
C LEU A 65 7.99 11.46 -0.71
N LEU A 66 7.11 10.56 -0.30
CA LEU A 66 6.41 10.63 0.98
C LEU A 66 7.10 9.80 2.06
N ALA A 67 7.68 8.66 1.71
CA ALA A 67 8.32 7.76 2.66
C ALA A 67 9.49 8.40 3.40
N VAL A 68 10.27 9.26 2.75
CA VAL A 68 11.38 9.98 3.39
C VAL A 68 10.90 10.92 4.51
N PRO A 69 10.04 11.92 4.25
CA PRO A 69 9.58 12.81 5.31
C PRO A 69 8.74 12.07 6.37
N LEU A 70 7.88 11.12 5.98
CA LEU A 70 7.10 10.33 6.94
C LEU A 70 7.99 9.43 7.80
N GLY A 71 9.02 8.80 7.23
CA GLY A 71 9.95 7.95 7.96
C GLY A 71 10.75 8.75 8.99
N LEU A 72 11.22 9.95 8.60
CA LEU A 72 11.89 10.87 9.50
C LEU A 72 10.97 11.33 10.64
N ILE A 73 9.77 11.82 10.31
CA ILE A 73 8.80 12.29 11.32
C ILE A 73 8.38 11.15 12.25
N SER A 74 8.16 9.95 11.70
CA SER A 74 7.78 8.78 12.49
C SER A 74 8.91 8.33 13.41
N GLY A 75 10.17 8.48 13.01
CA GLY A 75 11.32 8.21 13.87
C GLY A 75 11.42 9.21 15.04
N LEU A 76 11.03 10.48 14.83
CA LEU A 76 11.11 11.52 15.86
C LEU A 76 9.90 11.53 16.82
N VAL A 77 8.69 11.40 16.29
CA VAL A 77 7.43 11.57 17.03
C VAL A 77 6.89 10.23 17.55
N GLY A 78 7.43 9.12 17.06
CA GLY A 78 6.96 7.77 17.35
C GLY A 78 5.83 7.32 16.43
N PHE A 79 5.31 6.12 16.72
CA PHE A 79 4.29 5.46 15.90
C PHE A 79 2.94 6.19 15.97
N SER A 80 2.51 6.81 14.87
CA SER A 80 1.22 7.52 14.77
C SER A 80 0.36 6.95 13.64
N ILE A 81 -0.73 6.29 14.02
CA ILE A 81 -1.68 5.67 13.08
C ILE A 81 -2.25 6.70 12.10
N PHE A 82 -2.57 7.92 12.58
CA PHE A 82 -3.12 8.97 11.72
C PHE A 82 -2.13 9.44 10.65
N LEU A 83 -0.86 9.60 11.01
CA LEU A 83 0.19 9.95 10.04
C LEU A 83 0.38 8.86 8.99
N LEU A 84 0.31 7.59 9.39
CA LEU A 84 0.44 6.45 8.49
C LEU A 84 -0.75 6.34 7.52
N LEU A 85 -1.97 6.51 8.02
CA LEU A 85 -3.18 6.55 7.19
C LEU A 85 -3.13 7.73 6.20
N ALA A 86 -2.77 8.92 6.69
CA ALA A 86 -2.64 10.12 5.86
C ALA A 86 -1.54 9.97 4.81
N GLY A 87 -0.41 9.36 5.17
CA GLY A 87 0.70 9.07 4.26
C GLY A 87 0.29 8.11 3.14
N GLY A 88 -0.39 7.02 3.48
CA GLY A 88 -0.95 6.09 2.49
C GLY A 88 -1.96 6.76 1.55
N PHE A 89 -2.84 7.60 2.10
CA PHE A 89 -3.79 8.40 1.32
C PHE A 89 -3.05 9.35 0.36
N ALA A 90 -2.07 10.09 0.86
CA ALA A 90 -1.30 11.06 0.09
C ALA A 90 -0.49 10.39 -1.03
N ALA A 91 0.05 9.19 -0.80
CA ALA A 91 0.77 8.42 -1.81
C ALA A 91 -0.13 8.08 -2.99
N VAL A 92 -1.36 7.65 -2.72
CA VAL A 92 -2.36 7.40 -3.77
C VAL A 92 -2.78 8.69 -4.46
N ALA A 93 -2.99 9.79 -3.73
CA ALA A 93 -3.34 11.08 -4.32
C ALA A 93 -2.25 11.57 -5.29
N LEU A 94 -0.98 11.44 -4.91
CA LEU A 94 0.16 11.83 -5.74
C LEU A 94 0.33 10.91 -6.95
N TYR A 95 0.17 9.59 -6.77
CA TYR A 95 0.16 8.62 -7.87
C TYR A 95 -0.89 8.97 -8.93
N ARG A 96 -2.13 9.28 -8.49
CA ARG A 96 -3.21 9.67 -9.41
C ARG A 96 -2.91 10.96 -10.16
N ARG A 97 -2.27 11.93 -9.50
CA ARG A 97 -1.84 13.18 -10.14
C ARG A 97 -0.83 12.93 -11.26
N ASN A 98 0.07 11.97 -11.07
CA ASN A 98 1.08 11.59 -12.06
C ASN A 98 0.56 10.62 -13.14
N CYS A 99 -0.58 9.95 -12.89
CA CYS A 99 -1.21 9.00 -13.81
C CYS A 99 -2.73 9.23 -13.89
N PRO A 100 -3.19 10.29 -14.57
CA PRO A 100 -4.62 10.65 -14.62
C PRO A 100 -5.50 9.58 -15.28
N SER A 101 -4.91 8.77 -16.16
CA SER A 101 -5.58 7.69 -16.88
C SER A 101 -5.75 6.40 -16.06
N ALA A 102 -5.12 6.29 -14.88
CA ALA A 102 -5.21 5.13 -14.02
C ALA A 102 -6.46 5.21 -13.12
N LEU A 103 -7.39 4.28 -13.32
CA LEU A 103 -8.53 4.09 -12.42
C LEU A 103 -8.02 3.46 -11.13
N ALA A 104 -7.93 4.26 -10.07
CA ALA A 104 -7.51 3.78 -8.75
C ALA A 104 -8.67 3.02 -8.07
N ASP A 105 -8.71 1.71 -8.26
CA ASP A 105 -9.55 0.83 -7.45
C ASP A 105 -8.96 0.70 -6.02
N GLY A 106 -9.77 0.34 -5.04
CA GLY A 106 -9.34 0.17 -3.65
C GLY A 106 -8.17 -0.82 -3.51
N GLN A 107 -8.14 -1.87 -4.34
CA GLN A 107 -7.03 -2.84 -4.36
C GLN A 107 -5.72 -2.23 -4.87
N VAL A 108 -5.78 -1.33 -5.86
CA VAL A 108 -4.61 -0.58 -6.34
C VAL A 108 -4.11 0.36 -5.25
N GLY A 109 -5.03 1.05 -4.57
CA GLY A 109 -4.71 1.89 -3.41
C GLY A 109 -4.03 1.13 -2.28
N TRP A 110 -4.51 -0.08 -1.95
CA TRP A 110 -3.88 -0.97 -0.96
C TRP A 110 -2.43 -1.30 -1.31
N ARG A 111 -2.16 -1.70 -2.56
CA ARG A 111 -0.82 -2.07 -3.03
C ARG A 111 0.15 -0.88 -2.98
N ILE A 112 -0.30 0.29 -3.44
CA ILE A 112 0.52 1.51 -3.42
C ILE A 112 0.80 1.93 -1.97
N GLY A 113 -0.23 1.93 -1.12
CA GLY A 113 -0.10 2.22 0.31
C GLY A 113 0.85 1.25 1.02
N ALA A 114 0.80 -0.05 0.70
CA ALA A 114 1.70 -1.05 1.27
C ALA A 114 3.16 -0.81 0.88
N VAL A 115 3.44 -0.48 -0.39
CA VAL A 115 4.81 -0.13 -0.83
C VAL A 115 5.30 1.14 -0.15
N ALA A 116 4.44 2.16 -0.04
CA ALA A 116 4.78 3.38 0.69
C ALA A 116 5.06 3.11 2.17
N GLY A 117 4.25 2.27 2.82
CA GLY A 117 4.46 1.83 4.20
C GLY A 117 5.78 1.08 4.36
N LEU A 118 6.11 0.17 3.45
CA LEU A 118 7.36 -0.61 3.50
C LEU A 118 8.60 0.28 3.35
N LEU A 119 8.57 1.25 2.44
CA LEU A 119 9.65 2.22 2.30
C LEU A 119 9.75 3.11 3.55
N THR A 120 8.62 3.54 4.10
CA THR A 120 8.56 4.37 5.31
C THR A 120 9.14 3.61 6.51
N SER A 121 8.74 2.35 6.72
CA SER A 121 9.23 1.53 7.82
C SER A 121 10.71 1.22 7.70
N PHE A 122 11.21 1.00 6.47
CA PHE A 122 12.64 0.79 6.24
C PHE A 122 13.46 2.03 6.62
N ILE A 123 13.02 3.22 6.19
CA ILE A 123 13.69 4.49 6.53
C ILE A 123 13.62 4.75 8.04
N ALA A 124 12.46 4.54 8.67
CA ALA A 124 12.29 4.69 10.11
C ALA A 124 13.21 3.75 10.90
N ALA A 125 13.29 2.47 10.50
CA ALA A 125 14.16 1.49 11.13
C ALA A 125 15.65 1.86 11.02
N LEU A 126 16.09 2.39 9.87
CA LEU A 126 17.46 2.89 9.70
C LEU A 126 17.74 4.10 10.62
N MET A 127 16.78 5.01 10.73
CA MET A 127 16.91 6.17 11.62
C MET A 127 16.99 5.74 13.09
N GLU A 128 16.13 4.82 13.52
CA GLU A 128 16.12 4.30 14.89
C GLU A 128 17.41 3.52 15.22
N ALA A 129 17.89 2.69 14.29
CA ALA A 129 19.17 2.01 14.45
C ALA A 129 20.34 3.00 14.54
N GLY A 130 20.32 4.05 13.71
CA GLY A 130 21.32 5.13 13.74
C GLY A 130 21.31 5.88 15.06
N ASP A 131 20.13 6.25 15.55
CA ASP A 131 19.94 6.93 16.84
C ASP A 131 20.50 6.08 18.00
N LEU A 132 20.19 4.79 18.02
CA LEU A 132 20.70 3.86 19.03
C LEU A 132 22.24 3.80 19.02
N VAL A 133 22.86 3.71 17.84
CA VAL A 133 24.32 3.69 17.69
C VAL A 133 24.95 5.00 18.18
N ILE A 134 24.37 6.14 17.80
CA ILE A 134 24.83 7.46 18.22
C ILE A 134 24.71 7.60 19.75
N HIS A 135 23.56 7.28 20.33
CA HIS A 135 23.35 7.37 21.76
C HIS A 135 24.28 6.43 22.54
N ARG A 136 24.50 5.21 22.05
CA ARG A 136 25.32 4.22 22.74
C ARG A 136 26.82 4.55 22.65
N TYR A 137 27.35 4.81 21.46
CA TYR A 137 28.79 4.92 21.24
C TYR A 137 29.31 6.36 21.18
N PHE A 138 28.54 7.28 20.61
CA PHE A 138 28.98 8.67 20.47
C PHE A 138 28.70 9.47 21.75
N LEU A 139 27.47 9.35 22.27
CA LEU A 139 27.05 10.06 23.48
C LEU A 139 27.31 9.28 24.78
N HIS A 140 27.90 8.08 24.69
CA HIS A 140 28.26 7.23 25.84
C HIS A 140 27.09 6.96 26.81
N ASN A 141 25.85 6.95 26.31
CA ASN A 141 24.64 6.72 27.12
C ASN A 141 24.28 5.24 27.25
N ALA A 142 25.23 4.32 27.08
CA ALA A 142 24.99 2.87 27.15
C ALA A 142 24.26 2.47 28.46
N GLY A 143 24.69 3.01 29.60
CA GLY A 143 24.05 2.72 30.89
C GLY A 143 22.58 3.17 30.98
N LYS A 144 22.20 4.27 30.31
CA LYS A 144 20.79 4.72 30.27
C LYS A 144 19.93 3.77 29.43
N ILE A 145 20.47 3.30 28.31
CA ILE A 145 19.80 2.32 27.45
C ILE A 145 19.59 1.02 28.22
N ASP A 146 20.64 0.51 28.88
CA ASP A 146 20.55 -0.73 29.65
C ASP A 146 19.57 -0.58 30.84
N GLN A 147 19.51 0.60 31.49
CA GLN A 147 18.51 0.91 32.52
C GLN A 147 17.06 0.94 31.99
N GLN A 148 16.84 1.39 30.75
CA GLN A 148 15.51 1.36 30.14
C GLN A 148 15.04 -0.09 29.95
N PHE A 149 15.91 -0.98 29.45
CA PHE A 149 15.58 -2.41 29.33
C PHE A 149 15.29 -3.05 30.69
N GLN A 150 16.10 -2.74 31.71
CA GLN A 150 15.86 -3.23 33.08
C GLN A 150 14.49 -2.77 33.61
N THR A 151 14.14 -1.51 33.37
CA THR A 151 12.86 -0.94 33.82
C THR A 151 11.68 -1.63 33.11
N MET A 152 11.78 -1.88 31.79
CA MET A 152 10.75 -2.62 31.05
C MET A 152 10.62 -4.08 31.54
N ALA A 153 11.73 -4.76 31.77
CA ALA A 153 11.72 -6.14 32.27
C ALA A 153 11.07 -6.23 33.67
N GLN A 154 11.37 -5.28 34.55
CA GLN A 154 10.75 -5.17 35.87
C GLN A 154 9.23 -4.91 35.76
N GLN A 155 8.81 -4.01 34.87
CA GLN A 155 7.38 -3.75 34.65
C GLN A 155 6.62 -5.01 34.21
N VAL A 156 7.20 -5.81 33.31
CA VAL A 156 6.56 -7.06 32.88
C VAL A 156 6.55 -8.10 34.00
N ALA A 157 7.63 -8.23 34.76
CA ALA A 157 7.66 -9.12 35.92
C ALA A 157 6.58 -8.75 36.94
N ASP A 158 6.45 -7.46 37.28
CA ASP A 158 5.43 -6.95 38.20
C ASP A 158 4.01 -7.15 37.68
N SER A 159 3.78 -6.94 36.38
CA SER A 159 2.47 -7.19 35.74
C SER A 159 2.11 -8.67 35.75
N ALA A 160 3.07 -9.56 35.50
CA ALA A 160 2.85 -11.00 35.48
C ALA A 160 2.49 -11.55 36.87
N LEU A 161 3.19 -11.08 37.91
CA LEU A 161 2.88 -11.40 39.31
C LEU A 161 1.47 -10.96 39.70
N LYS A 162 1.03 -9.77 39.24
CA LYS A 162 -0.33 -9.26 39.48
C LYS A 162 -1.42 -10.00 38.69
N SER A 163 -1.09 -10.57 37.53
CA SER A 163 -2.06 -11.25 36.65
C SER A 163 -2.37 -12.71 37.02
N GLY A 164 -1.90 -13.21 38.17
CA GLY A 164 -2.34 -14.49 38.72
C GLY A 164 -1.37 -15.66 38.53
N SER A 165 -0.05 -15.42 38.62
CA SER A 165 0.93 -16.51 38.73
C SER A 165 0.85 -17.28 40.07
N GLU A 166 -0.06 -16.91 40.98
CA GLU A 166 -0.23 -17.54 42.30
C GLU A 166 -0.69 -19.01 42.25
N GLY A 167 -1.18 -19.51 41.11
CA GLY A 167 -1.72 -20.88 40.99
C GLY A 167 -0.85 -21.91 40.26
N ALA A 168 0.23 -21.51 39.58
CA ALA A 168 0.99 -22.39 38.69
C ALA A 168 2.51 -22.20 38.85
N PRO A 169 3.21 -23.04 39.64
CA PRO A 169 4.66 -22.90 39.86
C PRO A 169 5.47 -22.99 38.55
N GLN A 170 4.98 -23.74 37.56
CA GLN A 170 5.58 -23.80 36.21
C GLN A 170 5.53 -22.47 35.46
N ALA A 171 4.50 -21.64 35.67
CA ALA A 171 4.41 -20.34 35.01
C ALA A 171 5.42 -19.33 35.59
N ALA A 172 5.70 -19.43 36.89
CA ALA A 172 6.71 -18.59 37.56
C ALA A 172 8.13 -18.92 37.10
N GLU A 173 8.45 -20.21 36.93
CA GLU A 173 9.75 -20.66 36.42
C GLU A 173 9.98 -20.20 34.97
N LEU A 174 8.98 -20.37 34.10
CA LEU A 174 9.02 -19.88 32.73
C LEU A 174 9.25 -18.36 32.68
N LEU A 175 8.54 -17.60 33.52
CA LEU A 175 8.70 -16.15 33.61
C LEU A 175 10.12 -15.75 33.99
N HIS A 176 10.73 -16.45 34.95
CA HIS A 176 12.09 -16.17 35.39
C HIS A 176 13.11 -16.35 34.25
N HIS A 177 12.98 -17.44 33.47
CA HIS A 177 13.81 -17.66 32.29
C HIS A 177 13.61 -16.59 31.21
N TRP A 178 12.36 -16.17 30.97
CA TRP A 178 12.06 -15.09 30.02
C TRP A 178 12.66 -13.76 30.45
N VAL A 179 12.55 -13.40 31.73
CA VAL A 179 13.14 -12.16 32.27
C VAL A 179 14.67 -12.22 32.22
N ALA A 180 15.28 -13.36 32.55
CA ALA A 180 16.73 -13.55 32.46
C ALA A 180 17.23 -13.43 31.01
N PHE A 181 16.50 -14.01 30.04
CA PHE A 181 16.81 -13.83 28.62
C PHE A 181 16.66 -12.37 28.21
N TRP A 182 15.58 -11.69 28.59
CA TRP A 182 15.34 -10.28 28.26
C TRP A 182 16.51 -9.40 28.70
N LEU A 183 16.98 -9.56 29.93
CA LEU A 183 18.08 -8.78 30.50
C LEU A 183 19.46 -9.11 29.91
N SER A 184 19.57 -10.17 29.09
CA SER A 184 20.81 -10.51 28.43
C SER A 184 21.08 -9.61 27.21
N PRO A 185 22.35 -9.46 26.77
CA PRO A 185 22.67 -8.69 25.57
C PRO A 185 21.95 -9.19 24.32
N ASP A 186 21.83 -10.52 24.17
CA ASP A 186 21.12 -11.14 23.05
C ASP A 186 19.62 -10.89 23.13
N GLY A 187 19.07 -10.85 24.36
CA GLY A 187 17.68 -10.49 24.62
C GLY A 187 17.35 -9.06 24.20
N HIS A 188 18.20 -8.09 24.53
CA HIS A 188 18.04 -6.70 24.10
C HIS A 188 17.97 -6.60 22.56
N ALA A 189 18.88 -7.27 21.86
CA ALA A 189 18.89 -7.28 20.40
C ALA A 189 17.62 -7.94 19.82
N ALA A 190 17.23 -9.09 20.35
CA ALA A 190 16.04 -9.81 19.92
C ALA A 190 14.76 -8.98 20.10
N ILE A 191 14.62 -8.28 21.22
CA ILE A 191 13.44 -7.48 21.56
C ILE A 191 13.39 -6.20 20.72
N GLN A 192 14.53 -5.58 20.47
CA GLN A 192 14.60 -4.44 19.56
C GLN A 192 14.18 -4.86 18.14
N LEU A 193 14.71 -5.97 17.63
CA LEU A 193 14.33 -6.49 16.31
C LEU A 193 12.85 -6.85 16.25
N LEU A 194 12.30 -7.48 17.29
CA LEU A 194 10.88 -7.81 17.39
C LEU A 194 10.02 -6.53 17.38
N THR A 195 10.43 -5.50 18.12
CA THR A 195 9.72 -4.22 18.19
C THR A 195 9.70 -3.55 16.82
N VAL A 196 10.86 -3.45 16.15
CA VAL A 196 10.97 -2.92 14.79
C VAL A 196 10.11 -3.72 13.81
N ALA A 197 10.07 -5.05 13.93
CA ALA A 197 9.25 -5.91 13.07
C ALA A 197 7.75 -5.65 13.27
N ILE A 198 7.28 -5.56 14.52
CA ILE A 198 5.87 -5.28 14.85
C ILE A 198 5.48 -3.89 14.34
N VAL A 199 6.30 -2.88 14.61
CA VAL A 199 6.06 -1.50 14.17
C VAL A 199 6.08 -1.39 12.64
N SER A 200 7.00 -2.09 11.97
CA SER A 200 7.06 -2.14 10.51
C SER A 200 5.83 -2.80 9.92
N PHE A 201 5.38 -3.91 10.50
CA PHE A 201 4.15 -4.58 10.08
C PHE A 201 2.93 -3.66 10.23
N GLY A 202 2.78 -3.01 11.40
CA GLY A 202 1.72 -2.03 11.64
C GLY A 202 1.78 -0.87 10.64
N THR A 203 2.97 -0.35 10.37
CA THR A 203 3.22 0.74 9.41
C THR A 203 2.73 0.38 8.02
N VAL A 204 3.09 -0.80 7.52
CA VAL A 204 2.64 -1.31 6.22
C VAL A 204 1.12 -1.46 6.20
N LEU A 205 0.53 -2.03 7.25
CA LEU A 205 -0.91 -2.28 7.34
C LEU A 205 -1.73 -0.98 7.33
N PHE A 206 -1.36 0.00 8.17
CA PHE A 206 -2.08 1.27 8.23
C PHE A 206 -1.85 2.13 6.98
N ALA A 207 -0.64 2.14 6.40
CA ALA A 207 -0.40 2.82 5.13
C ALA A 207 -1.20 2.18 3.98
N ALA A 208 -1.27 0.84 3.93
CA ALA A 208 -2.09 0.12 2.96
C ALA A 208 -3.58 0.43 3.11
N ALA A 209 -4.08 0.46 4.35
CA ALA A 209 -5.46 0.87 4.65
C ALA A 209 -5.73 2.31 4.19
N GLY A 210 -4.84 3.25 4.54
CA GLY A 210 -4.93 4.65 4.12
C GLY A 210 -4.95 4.82 2.60
N GLY A 211 -4.11 4.06 1.89
CA GLY A 211 -4.10 4.02 0.43
C GLY A 211 -5.39 3.46 -0.17
N ALA A 212 -5.92 2.38 0.38
CA ALA A 212 -7.19 1.79 -0.06
C ALA A 212 -8.38 2.75 0.14
N LEU A 213 -8.45 3.38 1.31
CA LEU A 213 -9.43 4.43 1.63
C LEU A 213 -9.29 5.62 0.67
N GLY A 214 -8.07 6.09 0.43
CA GLY A 214 -7.79 7.19 -0.47
C GLY A 214 -8.21 6.92 -1.91
N ALA A 215 -7.91 5.74 -2.44
CA ALA A 215 -8.36 5.33 -3.76
C ALA A 215 -9.90 5.37 -3.88
N ARG A 216 -10.61 4.82 -2.89
CA ARG A 216 -12.08 4.78 -2.88
C ARG A 216 -12.72 6.17 -2.83
N ILE A 217 -12.25 7.03 -1.92
CA ILE A 217 -12.79 8.40 -1.74
C ILE A 217 -12.54 9.23 -3.01
N LEU A 218 -11.32 9.16 -3.54
CA LEU A 218 -10.94 9.93 -4.72
C LEU A 218 -11.64 9.43 -5.99
N ALA A 219 -11.91 8.13 -6.11
CA ALA A 219 -12.71 7.56 -7.19
C ALA A 219 -14.21 7.89 -7.06
N ALA A 220 -14.75 8.00 -5.84
CA ALA A 220 -16.13 8.43 -5.60
C ALA A 220 -16.35 9.88 -6.06
N ARG A 221 -15.44 10.79 -5.68
CA ARG A 221 -15.51 12.22 -6.06
C ARG A 221 -15.54 12.44 -7.57
N GLU A 222 -14.76 11.66 -8.33
CA GLU A 222 -14.72 11.79 -9.79
C GLU A 222 -16.01 11.29 -10.46
N ARG A 223 -16.63 10.23 -9.92
CA ARG A 223 -17.94 9.76 -10.41
C ARG A 223 -19.01 10.84 -10.22
N THR A 224 -19.04 11.49 -9.07
CA THR A 224 -19.98 12.60 -8.81
C THR A 224 -19.73 13.77 -9.75
N ARG A 225 -18.47 14.15 -10.00
CA ARG A 225 -18.12 15.27 -10.89
C ARG A 225 -18.51 15.03 -12.35
N ARG A 226 -18.58 13.78 -12.82
CA ARG A 226 -19.01 13.44 -14.18
C ARG A 226 -20.53 13.33 -14.33
N ALA A 227 -21.27 13.28 -13.22
CA ALA A 227 -22.72 13.16 -13.20
C ALA A 227 -23.43 14.53 -13.14
N VAL A 228 -22.66 15.62 -12.98
CA VAL A 228 -23.10 17.03 -12.99
C VAL A 228 -22.58 17.68 -14.26
#